data_AF-A0A1D6MWQ2-F1
#
_entry.id   AF-A0A1D6MWQ2-F1
#
_cell.length_a   1.000
_cell.length_b   1.000
_cell.length_c   1.000
_cell.angle_alpha   90.00
_cell.angle_beta   90.00
_cell.angle_gamma   90.00
#
_symmetry.space_group_name_H-M   'P 1'
#
loop_
_entity.id
_entity.type
_entity.pdbx_description
1 polymer ?
#
loop_
_entity_poly.entity_id
_entity_poly.type
_entity_poly.pdbx_seq_one_letter_code
_entity_poly.pdbx_strand_id
1 'polypeptide(L)'
;MPRHLLPDPKGKCCPDPRGTQHIGSWGTLGIRPRAANEDTLALRHPVHLLSRHPAHRPPKVPLAPILKIDLRRANNTEIMLTKIKMPLPDMMSAALALDDSVLDADQIENLIKFCPTKEEMELLKNYSGDKEALGKCEHFFLELMKVPRVESKLKIFAFKIQFQSQIRDVRKNLQTVSSACEELRSSEKLKVIMKNILLIGNTLNQGTPRGQAVGFRLDSLLKLIETRATSGRMTLMHFLCKSLAEKSPEVMDFHEDLVHLEASSKLQLKALAEEQLAVVKGLEKVEQELTASESDGPVSDVFRKTLKEFIDCSSADVCSLSAFYSEVGKSADALALYFGEDPAKFPFEQVATTLLTFVGLFRKAHDENLKQIEAEKKKAQKEAEKEATQDKTPVKSKNGNADKSPRSPSTFK
;
A
#
# COMPACT_ATOMS: atom_id res chain seq x y z
N MET A 1 18.28 -2.03 22.31
CA MET A 1 17.36 -2.22 23.47
C MET A 1 15.96 -1.74 23.06
N PRO A 2 15.07 -2.59 22.54
CA PRO A 2 13.74 -2.13 22.17
C PRO A 2 12.77 -2.22 23.36
N ARG A 3 12.07 -1.11 23.66
CA ARG A 3 11.03 -1.05 24.68
C ARG A 3 9.71 -1.58 24.10
N HIS A 4 9.16 -2.58 24.77
CA HIS A 4 7.80 -3.08 24.58
C HIS A 4 6.78 -2.06 25.10
N LEU A 5 5.74 -1.78 24.31
CA LEU A 5 4.50 -1.13 24.74
C LEU A 5 3.46 -2.23 25.02
N LEU A 6 3.08 -2.39 26.28
CA LEU A 6 1.89 -3.11 26.72
C LEU A 6 0.78 -2.10 27.03
N PRO A 7 -0.51 -2.42 26.81
CA PRO A 7 -1.62 -1.56 27.22
C PRO A 7 -2.12 -1.91 28.64
N ASP A 8 -2.52 -0.87 29.36
CA ASP A 8 -3.10 -0.92 30.71
C ASP A 8 -4.63 -1.20 30.66
N PRO A 9 -5.22 -1.97 31.60
CA PRO A 9 -6.66 -2.21 31.68
C PRO A 9 -7.32 -1.50 32.88
N LYS A 10 -8.58 -1.03 32.72
CA LYS A 10 -9.70 -1.07 33.70
C LYS A 10 -10.80 -0.05 33.37
N GLY A 11 -12.06 -0.44 33.59
CA GLY A 11 -13.17 0.50 33.79
C GLY A 11 -14.58 -0.05 33.56
N LYS A 12 -15.18 -0.65 34.60
CA LYS A 12 -16.60 -1.06 34.67
C LYS A 12 -17.52 0.14 34.90
N CYS A 13 -18.78 0.05 34.44
CA CYS A 13 -19.96 0.61 35.12
C CYS A 13 -21.27 -0.07 34.64
N CYS A 14 -22.13 -0.47 35.59
CA CYS A 14 -23.51 -0.93 35.41
C CYS A 14 -24.50 0.24 35.23
N PRO A 15 -25.80 -0.02 34.95
CA PRO A 15 -26.77 0.01 36.06
C PRO A 15 -27.97 -0.98 36.01
N ASP A 16 -28.34 -1.42 37.21
CA ASP A 16 -29.65 -1.60 37.91
C ASP A 16 -30.95 -2.18 37.24
N PRO A 17 -31.81 -2.92 38.01
CA PRO A 17 -33.02 -3.62 37.57
C PRO A 17 -34.36 -3.00 38.08
N ARG A 18 -35.49 -3.50 37.57
CA ARG A 18 -36.87 -3.39 38.14
C ARG A 18 -37.54 -4.77 37.92
N GLY A 19 -37.99 -5.54 38.92
CA GLY A 19 -39.15 -5.32 39.82
C GLY A 19 -40.47 -5.56 39.04
N THR A 20 -41.47 -6.38 39.40
CA THR A 20 -41.81 -7.14 40.63
C THR A 20 -43.04 -8.04 40.36
N GLN A 21 -43.23 -9.09 41.18
CA GLN A 21 -44.50 -9.69 41.67
C GLN A 21 -45.49 -10.42 40.73
N HIS A 22 -45.75 -11.71 40.99
CA HIS A 22 -46.84 -12.14 41.90
C HIS A 22 -46.77 -13.65 42.26
N ILE A 23 -47.26 -13.97 43.46
CA ILE A 23 -47.15 -15.23 44.22
C ILE A 23 -48.52 -15.89 44.33
N GLY A 24 -48.52 -17.23 44.32
CA GLY A 24 -49.42 -18.08 45.12
C GLY A 24 -50.49 -18.85 44.34
N SER A 25 -50.97 -20.03 44.74
CA SER A 25 -50.58 -21.01 45.77
C SER A 25 -51.61 -22.17 45.69
N TRP A 26 -51.13 -23.41 45.57
CA TRP A 26 -51.62 -24.68 46.14
C TRP A 26 -53.11 -25.10 46.06
N GLY A 27 -53.34 -26.36 45.65
CA GLY A 27 -54.60 -27.09 45.90
C GLY A 27 -54.65 -28.47 45.24
N THR A 28 -54.63 -29.53 46.06
CA THR A 28 -54.29 -30.93 45.76
C THR A 28 -55.53 -31.84 45.70
N LEU A 29 -55.37 -33.05 45.11
CA LEU A 29 -56.15 -34.30 45.29
C LEU A 29 -57.59 -34.32 44.70
N GLY A 30 -58.08 -35.37 44.03
CA GLY A 30 -57.55 -36.70 43.73
C GLY A 30 -58.64 -37.59 43.11
N ILE A 31 -58.27 -38.85 42.87
CA ILE A 31 -59.11 -40.06 42.80
C ILE A 31 -59.75 -40.40 41.41
N ARG A 32 -59.20 -41.46 40.81
CA ARG A 32 -59.86 -42.40 39.87
C ARG A 32 -60.80 -43.35 40.64
N PRO A 33 -61.80 -43.94 39.98
CA PRO A 33 -61.64 -45.36 39.62
C PRO A 33 -62.17 -45.74 38.22
N ARG A 34 -62.05 -47.03 37.92
CA ARG A 34 -61.94 -47.76 36.65
C ARG A 34 -63.05 -48.81 36.57
N ALA A 35 -63.63 -49.07 35.38
CA ALA A 35 -64.20 -50.36 34.91
C ALA A 35 -64.80 -50.13 33.50
N ALA A 36 -64.38 -50.82 32.41
CA ALA A 36 -64.73 -52.19 31.96
C ALA A 36 -66.22 -52.33 31.60
N ASN A 37 -66.70 -52.96 30.52
CA ASN A 37 -66.17 -53.72 29.38
C ASN A 37 -67.35 -53.85 28.36
N GLU A 38 -67.07 -54.16 27.08
CA GLU A 38 -67.78 -55.09 26.14
C GLU A 38 -69.34 -55.04 26.04
N ASP A 39 -70.06 -55.20 24.93
CA ASP A 39 -69.89 -55.89 23.64
C ASP A 39 -71.12 -55.49 22.77
N THR A 40 -71.02 -55.47 21.44
CA THR A 40 -71.87 -56.32 20.55
C THR A 40 -71.71 -56.02 19.05
N LEU A 41 -71.61 -57.15 18.33
CA LEU A 41 -71.38 -57.42 16.92
C LEU A 41 -72.42 -56.94 15.89
N ALA A 42 -71.88 -56.76 14.67
CA ALA A 42 -72.34 -57.25 13.35
C ALA A 42 -73.35 -56.44 12.50
N LEU A 43 -72.92 -56.08 11.26
CA LEU A 43 -73.49 -56.58 9.98
C LEU A 43 -72.67 -56.16 8.72
N ARG A 44 -72.05 -57.18 8.11
CA ARG A 44 -71.65 -57.50 6.70
C ARG A 44 -71.72 -56.47 5.53
N HIS A 45 -70.54 -56.22 4.91
CA HIS A 45 -70.05 -56.46 3.51
C HIS A 45 -70.93 -56.23 2.23
N PRO A 46 -70.35 -56.14 0.99
CA PRO A 46 -68.96 -55.79 0.55
C PRO A 46 -68.86 -54.95 -0.76
N VAL A 47 -67.66 -54.43 -1.08
CA VAL A 47 -67.21 -54.25 -2.48
C VAL A 47 -65.76 -54.74 -2.61
N HIS A 48 -65.54 -55.67 -3.55
CA HIS A 48 -64.26 -56.30 -3.90
C HIS A 48 -63.28 -55.34 -4.58
N LEU A 49 -61.98 -55.47 -4.31
CA LEU A 49 -60.93 -55.54 -5.36
C LEU A 49 -59.54 -55.94 -4.81
N LEU A 50 -59.13 -57.15 -5.19
CA LEU A 50 -57.79 -57.76 -5.38
C LEU A 50 -56.59 -57.45 -4.45
N SER A 51 -56.17 -58.52 -3.76
CA SER A 51 -54.84 -58.77 -3.17
C SER A 51 -53.67 -58.64 -4.16
N ARG A 52 -52.59 -58.00 -3.70
CA ARG A 52 -51.20 -58.34 -4.06
C ARG A 52 -50.35 -58.39 -2.79
N HIS A 53 -49.70 -59.52 -2.53
CA HIS A 53 -48.70 -59.68 -1.48
C HIS A 53 -47.49 -58.74 -1.73
N PRO A 54 -46.91 -58.10 -0.70
CA PRO A 54 -45.60 -57.50 -0.81
C PRO A 54 -44.53 -58.56 -0.53
N ALA A 55 -43.63 -58.75 -1.50
CA ALA A 55 -42.39 -59.49 -1.31
C ALA A 55 -41.53 -58.81 -0.23
N HIS A 56 -40.94 -59.61 0.66
CA HIS A 56 -39.97 -59.19 1.66
C HIS A 56 -38.81 -58.41 1.01
N ARG A 57 -38.68 -57.12 1.34
CA ARG A 57 -37.40 -56.41 1.19
C ARG A 57 -36.46 -56.84 2.32
N PRO A 58 -35.17 -57.03 2.07
CA PRO A 58 -34.21 -57.21 3.15
C PRO A 58 -34.16 -55.93 4.01
N PRO A 59 -33.86 -56.03 5.31
CA PRO A 59 -33.82 -54.87 6.19
C PRO A 59 -32.75 -53.89 5.68
N LYS A 60 -33.15 -52.62 5.51
CA LYS A 60 -32.19 -51.53 5.30
C LYS A 60 -31.26 -51.50 6.52
N VAL A 61 -30.00 -51.83 6.30
CA VAL A 61 -28.91 -51.50 7.22
C VAL A 61 -29.07 -50.02 7.58
N PRO A 62 -29.02 -49.62 8.87
CA PRO A 62 -29.02 -48.21 9.20
C PRO A 62 -27.84 -47.56 8.49
N LEU A 63 -28.13 -46.65 7.55
CA LEU A 63 -27.09 -45.79 6.96
C LEU A 63 -26.41 -45.11 8.15
N ALA A 64 -25.13 -45.41 8.35
CA ALA A 64 -24.30 -44.72 9.33
C ALA A 64 -24.53 -43.21 9.18
N PRO A 65 -24.57 -42.43 10.29
CA PRO A 65 -24.82 -41.00 10.23
C PRO A 65 -23.88 -40.39 9.20
N ILE A 66 -24.48 -39.86 8.13
CA ILE A 66 -23.74 -39.30 6.99
C ILE A 66 -22.86 -38.20 7.56
N LEU A 67 -21.56 -38.39 7.42
CA LEU A 67 -20.56 -37.40 7.70
C LEU A 67 -20.84 -36.19 6.80
N LYS A 68 -21.36 -35.09 7.36
CA LYS A 68 -21.73 -33.92 6.56
C LYS A 68 -20.80 -32.77 6.86
N ILE A 69 -19.79 -32.61 6.01
CA ILE A 69 -19.23 -31.29 5.76
C ILE A 69 -20.40 -30.38 5.37
N ASP A 70 -20.37 -29.13 5.82
CA ASP A 70 -21.42 -28.16 5.51
C ASP A 70 -21.67 -28.12 3.98
N LEU A 71 -22.93 -28.18 3.57
CA LEU A 71 -23.27 -28.33 2.15
C LEU A 71 -22.74 -27.15 1.31
N ARG A 72 -22.73 -25.94 1.88
CA ARG A 72 -22.19 -24.76 1.18
C ARG A 72 -20.67 -24.86 1.08
N ARG A 73 -19.99 -25.32 2.14
CA ARG A 73 -18.54 -25.59 2.12
C ARG A 73 -18.19 -26.64 1.06
N ALA A 74 -18.90 -27.78 1.04
CA ALA A 74 -18.70 -28.85 0.07
C ALA A 74 -18.91 -28.37 -1.38
N ASN A 75 -20.01 -27.66 -1.66
CA ASN A 75 -20.29 -27.12 -2.98
C ASN A 75 -19.21 -26.13 -3.45
N ASN A 76 -18.75 -25.24 -2.57
CA ASN A 76 -17.69 -24.29 -2.91
C ASN A 76 -16.36 -24.99 -3.21
N THR A 77 -16.02 -26.03 -2.45
CA THR A 77 -14.83 -26.86 -2.70
C THR A 77 -14.94 -27.57 -4.04
N GLU A 78 -16.09 -28.18 -4.35
CA GLU A 78 -16.31 -28.83 -5.64
C GLU A 78 -16.21 -27.86 -6.82
N ILE A 79 -16.77 -26.66 -6.70
CA ILE A 79 -16.61 -25.62 -7.73
C ILE A 79 -15.13 -25.27 -7.91
N MET A 80 -14.37 -25.13 -6.83
CA MET A 80 -12.93 -24.88 -6.93
C MET A 80 -12.21 -26.04 -7.62
N LEU A 81 -12.54 -27.29 -7.27
CA LEU A 81 -11.97 -28.48 -7.90
C LEU A 81 -12.20 -28.53 -9.42
N THR A 82 -13.33 -28.00 -9.93
CA THR A 82 -13.53 -27.90 -11.39
C THR A 82 -12.56 -26.97 -12.10
N LYS A 83 -11.92 -26.05 -11.38
CA LYS A 83 -10.90 -25.14 -11.91
C LYS A 83 -9.51 -25.78 -11.93
N ILE A 84 -9.30 -26.84 -11.18
CA ILE A 84 -8.04 -27.59 -11.15
C ILE A 84 -8.03 -28.53 -12.36
N LYS A 85 -7.10 -28.29 -13.29
CA LYS A 85 -6.96 -29.06 -14.54
C LYS A 85 -6.02 -30.26 -14.44
N MET A 86 -5.45 -30.51 -13.27
CA MET A 86 -4.49 -31.57 -13.02
C MET A 86 -4.98 -32.53 -11.91
N PRO A 87 -4.55 -33.80 -11.92
CA PRO A 87 -4.87 -34.73 -10.84
C PRO A 87 -4.36 -34.21 -9.49
N LEU A 88 -5.18 -34.39 -8.44
CA LEU A 88 -4.87 -33.96 -7.09
C LEU A 88 -3.56 -34.55 -6.53
N PRO A 89 -3.23 -35.84 -6.74
CA PRO A 89 -1.94 -36.39 -6.31
C PRO A 89 -0.73 -35.69 -6.97
N ASP A 90 -0.85 -35.35 -8.25
CA ASP A 90 0.21 -34.67 -9.00
C ASP A 90 0.40 -33.24 -8.49
N MET A 91 -0.71 -32.57 -8.17
CA MET A 91 -0.71 -31.24 -7.59
C MET A 91 -0.07 -31.24 -6.19
N MET A 92 -0.40 -32.22 -5.35
CA MET A 92 0.23 -32.37 -4.04
C MET A 92 1.71 -32.71 -4.14
N SER A 93 2.08 -33.53 -5.12
CA SER A 93 3.50 -33.82 -5.40
C SER A 93 4.25 -32.57 -5.83
N ALA A 94 3.69 -31.76 -6.71
CA ALA A 94 4.27 -30.48 -7.14
C ALA A 94 4.36 -29.47 -5.98
N ALA A 95 3.32 -29.39 -5.14
CA ALA A 95 3.32 -28.53 -3.95
C ALA A 95 4.39 -28.95 -2.93
N LEU A 96 4.59 -30.25 -2.72
CA LEU A 96 5.65 -30.77 -1.86
C LEU A 96 7.04 -30.61 -2.50
N ALA A 97 7.15 -30.62 -3.82
CA ALA A 97 8.38 -30.29 -4.53
C ALA A 97 8.68 -28.78 -4.53
N LEU A 98 7.74 -27.94 -4.11
CA LEU A 98 7.80 -26.47 -4.19
C LEU A 98 8.06 -25.97 -5.62
N ASP A 99 7.47 -26.64 -6.61
CA ASP A 99 7.70 -26.41 -8.03
C ASP A 99 6.78 -25.32 -8.59
N ASP A 100 7.32 -24.10 -8.65
CA ASP A 100 6.67 -22.89 -9.15
C ASP A 100 6.58 -22.82 -10.68
N SER A 101 7.11 -23.81 -11.41
CA SER A 101 6.87 -23.97 -12.85
C SER A 101 5.57 -24.73 -13.15
N VAL A 102 5.06 -25.48 -12.16
CA VAL A 102 3.85 -26.30 -12.28
C VAL A 102 2.65 -25.65 -11.58
N LEU A 103 2.87 -25.03 -10.41
CA LEU A 103 1.82 -24.39 -9.62
C LEU A 103 2.11 -22.90 -9.43
N ASP A 104 1.18 -22.07 -9.91
CA ASP A 104 1.24 -20.63 -9.72
C ASP A 104 0.70 -20.18 -8.34
N ALA A 105 0.91 -18.92 -8.01
CA ALA A 105 0.48 -18.34 -6.74
C ALA A 105 -1.04 -18.44 -6.52
N ASP A 106 -1.85 -18.25 -7.57
CA ASP A 106 -3.31 -18.29 -7.47
C ASP A 106 -3.80 -19.71 -7.16
N GLN A 107 -3.17 -20.73 -7.75
CA GLN A 107 -3.46 -22.13 -7.46
C GLN A 107 -3.10 -22.46 -6.00
N ILE A 108 -1.96 -22.01 -5.50
CA ILE A 108 -1.56 -22.24 -4.10
C ILE A 108 -2.49 -21.52 -3.12
N GLU A 109 -2.88 -20.27 -3.38
CA GLU A 109 -3.84 -19.53 -2.56
C GLU A 109 -5.21 -20.22 -2.52
N ASN A 110 -5.66 -20.75 -3.65
CA ASN A 110 -6.87 -21.56 -3.69
C ASN A 110 -6.73 -22.83 -2.85
N LEU A 111 -5.60 -23.55 -2.92
CA LEU A 111 -5.38 -24.73 -2.08
C LEU A 111 -5.38 -24.40 -0.59
N ILE A 112 -4.73 -23.30 -0.19
CA ILE A 112 -4.73 -22.83 1.21
C ILE A 112 -6.16 -22.53 1.67
N LYS A 113 -6.92 -21.78 0.87
CA LYS A 113 -8.31 -21.40 1.17
C LYS A 113 -9.25 -22.59 1.35
N PHE A 114 -8.98 -23.68 0.67
CA PHE A 114 -9.80 -24.89 0.68
C PHE A 114 -9.17 -26.05 1.48
N CYS A 115 -8.08 -25.82 2.21
CA CYS A 115 -7.60 -26.79 3.19
C CYS A 115 -8.70 -27.14 4.22
N PRO A 116 -8.79 -28.40 4.66
CA PRO A 116 -9.74 -28.80 5.67
C PRO A 116 -9.41 -28.15 7.02
N THR A 117 -10.43 -27.74 7.76
CA THR A 117 -10.22 -27.24 9.13
C THR A 117 -9.87 -28.39 10.08
N LYS A 118 -9.40 -28.06 11.29
CA LYS A 118 -9.08 -29.08 12.31
C LYS A 118 -10.30 -29.92 12.67
N GLU A 119 -11.46 -29.28 12.76
CA GLU A 119 -12.73 -29.92 13.05
C GLU A 119 -13.14 -30.86 11.90
N GLU A 120 -12.99 -30.44 10.64
CA GLU A 120 -13.28 -31.25 9.46
C GLU A 120 -12.34 -32.47 9.35
N MET A 121 -11.06 -32.28 9.66
CA MET A 121 -10.07 -33.37 9.71
C MET A 121 -10.40 -34.40 10.79
N GLU A 122 -10.76 -33.96 12.01
CA GLU A 122 -11.13 -34.87 13.09
C GLU A 122 -12.43 -35.63 12.78
N LEU A 123 -13.39 -34.96 12.15
CA LEU A 123 -14.63 -35.55 11.69
C LEU A 123 -14.34 -36.67 10.67
N LEU A 124 -13.47 -36.42 9.68
CA LEU A 124 -13.04 -37.43 8.70
C LEU A 124 -12.22 -38.58 9.31
N LYS A 125 -11.35 -38.32 10.30
CA LYS A 125 -10.59 -39.36 11.00
C LYS A 125 -11.48 -40.34 11.77
N ASN A 126 -12.53 -39.81 12.40
CA ASN A 126 -13.45 -40.59 13.21
C ASN A 126 -14.56 -41.27 12.40
N TYR A 127 -14.59 -41.08 11.08
CA TYR A 127 -15.54 -41.73 10.20
C TYR A 127 -15.22 -43.22 10.03
N SER A 128 -16.13 -44.06 10.56
CA SER A 128 -16.04 -45.52 10.51
C SER A 128 -16.89 -46.16 9.40
N GLY A 129 -17.54 -45.35 8.57
CA GLY A 129 -18.32 -45.83 7.43
C GLY A 129 -17.47 -46.12 6.19
N ASP A 130 -18.15 -46.41 5.09
CA ASP A 130 -17.50 -46.68 3.81
C ASP A 130 -16.93 -45.39 3.20
N LYS A 131 -15.60 -45.33 3.06
CA LYS A 131 -14.89 -44.17 2.50
C LYS A 131 -15.15 -43.98 1.01
N GLU A 132 -15.59 -45.02 0.29
CA GLU A 132 -15.98 -44.91 -1.13
C GLU A 132 -17.34 -44.24 -1.33
N ALA A 133 -18.16 -44.18 -0.27
CA ALA A 133 -19.47 -43.51 -0.28
C ALA A 133 -19.39 -42.00 -0.01
N LEU A 134 -18.18 -41.46 0.18
CA LEU A 134 -17.95 -40.05 0.49
C LEU A 134 -18.08 -39.16 -0.76
N GLY A 135 -18.39 -37.88 -0.54
CA GLY A 135 -18.46 -36.89 -1.60
C GLY A 135 -17.08 -36.50 -2.12
N LYS A 136 -17.04 -35.73 -3.22
CA LYS A 136 -15.79 -35.27 -3.82
C LYS A 136 -15.00 -34.35 -2.87
N CYS A 137 -15.70 -33.53 -2.08
CA CYS A 137 -15.08 -32.66 -1.08
C CYS A 137 -14.34 -33.46 0.00
N GLU A 138 -14.99 -34.49 0.54
CA GLU A 138 -14.40 -35.36 1.56
C GLU A 138 -13.22 -36.16 1.00
N HIS A 139 -13.31 -36.67 -0.23
CA HIS A 139 -12.17 -37.32 -0.89
C HIS A 139 -10.98 -36.36 -1.09
N PHE A 140 -11.24 -35.11 -1.48
CA PHE A 140 -10.20 -34.08 -1.58
C PHE A 140 -9.53 -33.83 -0.22
N PHE A 141 -10.31 -33.69 0.86
CA PHE A 141 -9.76 -33.52 2.21
C PHE A 141 -8.95 -34.73 2.67
N LEU A 142 -9.44 -35.95 2.42
CA LEU A 142 -8.70 -37.18 2.74
C LEU A 142 -7.35 -37.25 2.02
N GLU A 143 -7.27 -36.78 0.78
CA GLU A 143 -6.01 -36.69 0.04
C GLU A 143 -5.05 -35.68 0.67
N LEU A 144 -5.53 -34.48 1.00
CA LEU A 144 -4.72 -33.45 1.68
C LEU A 144 -4.22 -33.92 3.06
N MET A 145 -5.05 -34.67 3.79
CA MET A 145 -4.71 -35.22 5.11
C MET A 145 -3.59 -36.27 5.07
N LYS A 146 -3.24 -36.81 3.90
CA LYS A 146 -2.05 -37.66 3.75
C LYS A 146 -0.75 -36.89 3.99
N VAL A 147 -0.79 -35.57 3.86
CA VAL A 147 0.35 -34.67 4.07
C VAL A 147 0.23 -34.03 5.45
N PRO A 148 1.16 -34.32 6.40
CA PRO A 148 1.18 -33.66 7.69
C PRO A 148 1.32 -32.14 7.51
N ARG A 149 0.51 -31.36 8.24
CA ARG A 149 0.56 -29.89 8.21
C ARG A 149 0.47 -29.29 6.80
N VAL A 150 -0.35 -29.88 5.93
CA VAL A 150 -0.52 -29.48 4.52
C VAL A 150 -0.72 -27.97 4.32
N GLU A 151 -1.57 -27.33 5.13
CA GLU A 151 -1.81 -25.89 5.05
C GLU A 151 -0.52 -25.07 5.34
N SER A 152 0.28 -25.52 6.30
CA SER A 152 1.57 -24.90 6.63
C SER A 152 2.53 -25.02 5.45
N LYS A 153 2.69 -26.21 4.87
CA LYS A 153 3.55 -26.45 3.71
C LYS A 153 3.14 -25.64 2.49
N LEU A 154 1.84 -25.50 2.24
CA LEU A 154 1.32 -24.65 1.16
C LEU A 154 1.61 -23.16 1.40
N LYS A 155 1.48 -22.68 2.64
CA LYS A 155 1.87 -21.29 3.00
C LYS A 155 3.37 -21.04 2.81
N ILE A 156 4.21 -22.03 3.12
CA ILE A 156 5.65 -21.98 2.83
C ILE A 156 5.90 -21.90 1.32
N PHE A 157 5.15 -22.67 0.52
CA PHE A 157 5.28 -22.60 -0.92
C PHE A 157 4.85 -21.24 -1.48
N ALA A 158 3.72 -20.69 -1.03
CA ALA A 158 3.27 -19.36 -1.39
C ALA A 158 4.34 -18.29 -1.09
N PHE A 159 4.98 -18.39 0.08
CA PHE A 159 6.10 -17.52 0.45
C PHE A 159 7.29 -17.67 -0.50
N LYS A 160 7.72 -18.91 -0.82
CA LYS A 160 8.82 -19.15 -1.78
C LYS A 160 8.55 -18.49 -3.13
N ILE A 161 7.33 -18.63 -3.67
CA ILE A 161 6.94 -18.03 -4.96
C ILE A 161 7.13 -16.50 -4.94
N GLN A 162 6.75 -15.85 -3.84
CA GLN A 162 6.79 -14.39 -3.71
C GLN A 162 8.14 -13.85 -3.21
N PHE A 163 9.01 -14.70 -2.67
CA PHE A 163 10.22 -14.29 -1.95
C PHE A 163 11.10 -13.35 -2.76
N GLN A 164 11.46 -13.76 -3.98
CA GLN A 164 12.39 -13.00 -4.81
C GLN A 164 11.80 -11.65 -5.25
N SER A 165 10.49 -11.56 -5.51
CA SER A 165 9.84 -10.26 -5.76
C SER A 165 9.86 -9.36 -4.52
N GLN A 166 9.51 -9.90 -3.34
CA GLN A 166 9.51 -9.12 -2.10
C GLN A 166 10.89 -8.56 -1.78
N ILE A 167 11.96 -9.37 -1.90
CA ILE A 167 13.34 -8.90 -1.72
C ILE A 167 13.66 -7.75 -2.68
N ARG A 168 13.35 -7.91 -3.97
CA ARG A 168 13.64 -6.89 -4.99
C ARG A 168 12.89 -5.59 -4.74
N ASP A 169 11.61 -5.68 -4.42
CA ASP A 169 10.75 -4.51 -4.24
C ASP A 169 11.18 -3.69 -3.01
N VAL A 170 11.43 -4.36 -1.87
CA VAL A 170 11.94 -3.70 -0.66
C VAL A 170 13.32 -3.09 -0.94
N ARG A 171 14.23 -3.83 -1.58
CA ARG A 171 15.58 -3.33 -1.89
C ARG A 171 15.54 -2.12 -2.82
N LYS A 172 14.68 -2.12 -3.83
CA LYS A 172 14.51 -0.98 -4.76
C LYS A 172 14.01 0.26 -4.03
N ASN A 173 13.04 0.12 -3.14
CA ASN A 173 12.53 1.23 -2.35
C ASN A 173 13.59 1.77 -1.39
N LEU A 174 14.35 0.89 -0.72
CA LEU A 174 15.49 1.29 0.11
C LEU A 174 16.58 2.01 -0.67
N GLN A 175 16.90 1.55 -1.88
CA GLN A 175 17.86 2.21 -2.76
C GLN A 175 17.39 3.63 -3.13
N THR A 176 16.09 3.80 -3.40
CA THR A 176 15.50 5.11 -3.71
C THR A 176 15.66 6.08 -2.55
N VAL A 177 15.40 5.65 -1.31
CA VAL A 177 15.62 6.46 -0.10
C VAL A 177 17.10 6.77 0.10
N SER A 178 17.98 5.78 -0.05
CA SER A 178 19.42 5.92 0.08
C SER A 178 19.98 6.96 -0.89
N SER A 179 19.62 6.85 -2.17
CA SER A 179 20.03 7.78 -3.22
C SER A 179 19.52 9.20 -2.94
N ALA A 180 18.25 9.37 -2.54
CA ALA A 180 17.73 10.68 -2.18
C ALA A 180 18.48 11.32 -0.98
N CYS A 181 18.88 10.52 0.01
CA CYS A 181 19.69 11.00 1.13
C CYS A 181 21.05 11.53 0.65
N GLU A 182 21.73 10.78 -0.23
CA GLU A 182 23.04 11.15 -0.76
C GLU A 182 22.94 12.40 -1.65
N GLU A 183 21.96 12.45 -2.56
CA GLU A 183 21.70 13.61 -3.44
C GLU A 183 21.49 14.89 -2.62
N LEU A 184 20.62 14.84 -1.62
CA LEU A 184 20.32 16.00 -0.76
C LEU A 184 21.52 16.45 0.07
N ARG A 185 22.31 15.51 0.58
CA ARG A 185 23.46 15.80 1.44
C ARG A 185 24.67 16.32 0.65
N SER A 186 24.88 15.78 -0.55
CA SER A 186 26.03 16.10 -1.41
C SER A 186 25.79 17.30 -2.33
N SER A 187 24.54 17.73 -2.53
CA SER A 187 24.21 18.87 -3.42
C SER A 187 24.83 20.19 -2.95
N GLU A 188 25.90 20.62 -3.61
CA GLU A 188 26.54 21.92 -3.38
C GLU A 188 25.63 23.08 -3.83
N LYS A 189 24.89 22.90 -4.93
CA LYS A 189 23.94 23.91 -5.42
C LYS A 189 22.84 24.19 -4.38
N LEU A 190 22.28 23.14 -3.75
CA LEU A 190 21.30 23.31 -2.68
C LEU A 190 21.89 24.08 -1.49
N LYS A 191 23.14 23.80 -1.09
CA LYS A 191 23.82 24.54 0.00
C LYS A 191 23.97 26.02 -0.33
N VAL A 192 24.32 26.38 -1.57
CA VAL A 192 24.41 27.78 -2.01
C VAL A 192 23.05 28.47 -1.94
N ILE A 193 21.98 27.80 -2.35
CA ILE A 193 20.60 28.33 -2.27
C ILE A 193 20.20 28.55 -0.81
N MET A 194 20.42 27.57 0.06
CA MET A 194 20.14 27.67 1.50
C MET A 194 20.89 28.83 2.15
N LYS A 195 22.16 29.03 1.78
CA LYS A 195 22.98 30.16 2.26
C LYS A 195 22.42 31.51 1.81
N ASN A 196 21.96 31.62 0.57
CA ASN A 196 21.33 32.84 0.07
C ASN A 196 20.01 33.14 0.77
N ILE A 197 19.20 32.11 1.07
CA ILE A 197 17.99 32.26 1.87
C ILE A 197 18.32 32.79 3.26
N LEU A 198 19.33 32.22 3.93
CA LEU A 198 19.77 32.68 5.24
C LEU A 198 20.26 34.15 5.20
N LEU A 199 21.05 34.51 4.20
CA LEU A 199 21.55 35.88 4.01
C LEU A 199 20.39 36.86 3.86
N ILE A 200 19.46 36.58 2.95
CA ILE A 200 18.29 37.44 2.70
C ILE A 200 17.44 37.54 3.97
N GLY A 201 17.20 36.42 4.66
CA GLY A 201 16.46 36.38 5.91
C GLY A 201 17.09 37.25 7.00
N ASN A 202 18.42 37.16 7.19
CA ASN A 202 19.14 37.99 8.16
C ASN A 202 19.09 39.47 7.79
N THR A 203 19.25 39.82 6.51
CA THR A 203 19.13 41.21 6.05
C THR A 203 17.74 41.77 6.29
N LEU A 204 16.68 41.03 5.96
CA LEU A 204 15.30 41.49 6.17
C LEU A 204 14.93 41.61 7.66
N ASN A 205 15.53 40.79 8.52
CA ASN A 205 15.27 40.79 9.95
C ASN A 205 16.29 41.60 10.76
N GLN A 206 17.12 42.42 10.10
CA GLN A 206 18.13 43.24 10.77
C GLN A 206 17.51 44.12 11.86
N GLY A 207 18.14 44.16 13.04
CA GLY A 207 17.63 44.88 14.21
C GLY A 207 16.57 44.13 15.02
N THR A 208 16.18 42.93 14.61
CA THR A 208 15.33 42.01 15.40
C THR A 208 16.17 40.84 15.94
N PRO A 209 15.68 40.08 16.93
CA PRO A 209 16.34 38.84 17.37
C PRO A 209 16.54 37.79 16.27
N ARG A 210 15.81 37.89 15.15
CA ARG A 210 15.93 36.99 13.99
C ARG A 210 16.97 37.45 12.95
N GLY A 211 17.56 38.64 13.10
CA GLY A 211 18.51 39.22 12.15
C GLY A 211 19.94 38.69 12.22
N GLN A 212 20.23 37.78 13.15
CA GLN A 212 21.54 37.15 13.35
C GLN A 212 21.43 35.62 13.43
N ALA A 213 20.49 35.04 12.68
CA ALA A 213 20.31 33.59 12.66
C ALA A 213 21.53 32.91 12.02
N VAL A 214 21.95 31.78 12.62
CA VAL A 214 23.00 30.91 12.06
C VAL A 214 22.44 29.83 11.12
N GLY A 215 21.12 29.67 11.10
CA GLY A 215 20.38 28.70 10.30
C GLY A 215 18.87 28.87 10.49
N PHE A 216 18.09 28.08 9.75
CA PHE A 216 16.63 28.06 9.84
C PHE A 216 16.11 26.62 9.66
N ARG A 217 14.89 26.36 10.16
CA ARG A 217 14.22 25.05 10.03
C ARG A 217 13.61 24.88 8.63
N LEU A 218 13.45 23.64 8.18
CA LEU A 218 13.02 23.35 6.80
C LEU A 218 11.66 23.98 6.44
N ASP A 219 10.71 24.01 7.37
CA ASP A 219 9.40 24.62 7.15
C ASP A 219 9.47 26.13 6.80
N SER A 220 10.56 26.82 7.13
CA SER A 220 10.77 28.21 6.72
C SER A 220 10.89 28.38 5.21
N LEU A 221 11.31 27.34 4.48
CA LEU A 221 11.40 27.34 3.02
C LEU A 221 10.04 27.61 2.36
N LEU A 222 8.99 27.04 2.94
CA LEU A 222 7.63 27.15 2.41
C LEU A 222 7.04 28.55 2.61
N LYS A 223 7.60 29.34 3.54
CA LYS A 223 7.13 30.71 3.86
C LYS A 223 7.68 31.77 2.91
N LEU A 224 8.63 31.43 2.04
CA LEU A 224 9.23 32.36 1.08
C LEU A 224 8.22 32.89 0.05
N ILE A 225 7.11 32.19 -0.16
CA ILE A 225 6.01 32.66 -1.03
C ILE A 225 5.01 33.59 -0.31
N GLU A 226 5.03 33.61 1.03
CA GLU A 226 4.09 34.40 1.83
C GLU A 226 4.58 35.86 1.97
N THR A 227 5.89 36.06 2.04
CA THR A 227 6.49 37.39 2.11
C THR A 227 6.48 38.07 0.75
N ARG A 228 5.87 39.25 0.64
CA ARG A 228 5.70 40.00 -0.62
C ARG A 228 6.33 41.38 -0.56
N ALA A 229 6.80 41.87 -1.70
CA ALA A 229 7.17 43.26 -1.87
C ALA A 229 5.95 44.18 -1.71
N THR A 230 6.16 45.45 -1.39
CA THR A 230 5.08 46.47 -1.23
C THR A 230 4.18 46.60 -2.45
N SER A 231 4.70 46.30 -3.64
CA SER A 231 3.92 46.28 -4.88
C SER A 231 2.96 45.10 -5.01
N GLY A 232 3.01 44.11 -4.10
CA GLY A 232 2.21 42.88 -4.09
C GLY A 232 2.55 41.86 -5.18
N ARG A 233 3.23 42.30 -6.25
CA ARG A 233 3.50 41.53 -7.47
C ARG A 233 4.61 40.48 -7.33
N MET A 234 5.53 40.65 -6.38
CA MET A 234 6.72 39.79 -6.24
C MET A 234 6.82 39.22 -4.82
N THR A 235 7.02 37.90 -4.71
CA THR A 235 7.30 37.24 -3.41
C THR A 235 8.80 37.19 -3.13
N LEU A 236 9.19 36.83 -1.91
CA LEU A 236 10.59 36.63 -1.55
C LEU A 236 11.24 35.50 -2.35
N MET A 237 10.47 34.45 -2.68
CA MET A 237 10.92 33.38 -3.59
C MET A 237 11.28 33.91 -4.98
N HIS A 238 10.46 34.79 -5.56
CA HIS A 238 10.75 35.41 -6.85
C HIS A 238 12.02 36.25 -6.79
N PHE A 239 12.18 37.04 -5.72
CA PHE A 239 13.38 37.84 -5.51
C PHE A 239 14.64 36.95 -5.38
N LEU A 240 14.56 35.86 -4.61
CA LEU A 240 15.65 34.88 -4.48
C LEU A 240 16.03 34.32 -5.85
N CYS A 241 15.05 33.82 -6.63
CA CYS A 241 15.30 33.25 -7.95
C CYS A 241 15.95 34.25 -8.90
N LYS A 242 15.52 35.52 -8.88
CA LYS A 242 16.11 36.59 -9.68
C LYS A 242 17.55 36.87 -9.27
N SER A 243 17.80 37.03 -7.96
CA SER A 243 19.15 37.28 -7.44
C SER A 243 20.11 36.12 -7.73
N LEU A 244 19.64 34.87 -7.68
CA LEU A 244 20.45 33.70 -8.00
C LEU A 244 20.71 33.62 -9.52
N ALA A 245 19.71 33.83 -10.36
CA ALA A 245 19.90 33.83 -11.81
C ALA A 245 20.92 34.89 -12.27
N GLU A 246 20.98 36.04 -11.58
CA GLU A 246 21.94 37.11 -11.88
C GLU A 246 23.35 36.84 -11.34
N LYS A 247 23.48 36.24 -10.14
CA LYS A 247 24.78 36.13 -9.43
C LYS A 247 25.41 34.74 -9.44
N SER A 248 24.59 33.71 -9.57
CA SER A 248 24.96 32.29 -9.48
C SER A 248 24.05 31.44 -10.39
N PRO A 249 24.02 31.69 -11.72
CA PRO A 249 23.15 30.98 -12.65
C PRO A 249 23.34 29.45 -12.64
N GLU A 250 24.53 28.97 -12.25
CA GLU A 250 24.90 27.55 -12.15
C GLU A 250 24.13 26.75 -11.10
N VAL A 251 23.41 27.42 -10.18
CA VAL A 251 22.61 26.72 -9.15
C VAL A 251 21.13 26.61 -9.53
N MET A 252 20.70 27.23 -10.64
CA MET A 252 19.28 27.30 -11.01
C MET A 252 18.69 25.93 -11.40
N ASP A 253 19.53 25.01 -11.84
CA ASP A 253 19.19 23.64 -12.24
C ASP A 253 19.41 22.61 -11.11
N PHE A 254 19.60 23.03 -9.86
CA PHE A 254 19.90 22.11 -8.73
C PHE A 254 18.89 20.96 -8.56
N HIS A 255 17.66 21.16 -9.04
CA HIS A 255 16.60 20.18 -8.97
C HIS A 255 16.83 18.97 -9.90
N GLU A 256 17.63 19.14 -10.96
CA GLU A 256 18.03 18.06 -11.85
C GLU A 256 19.00 17.08 -11.16
N ASP A 257 19.70 17.52 -10.11
CA ASP A 257 20.59 16.68 -9.31
C ASP A 257 19.83 15.86 -8.24
N LEU A 258 18.52 16.11 -8.05
CA LEU A 258 17.68 15.50 -7.00
C LEU A 258 16.70 14.47 -7.58
N VAL A 259 17.24 13.55 -8.38
CA VAL A 259 16.49 12.61 -9.22
C VAL A 259 15.53 11.74 -8.40
N HIS A 260 15.94 11.30 -7.21
CA HIS A 260 15.15 10.35 -6.41
C HIS A 260 14.21 11.05 -5.42
N LEU A 261 14.27 12.37 -5.28
CA LEU A 261 13.53 13.12 -4.26
C LEU A 261 12.00 12.91 -4.35
N GLU A 262 11.43 12.98 -5.56
CA GLU A 262 9.98 12.81 -5.74
C GLU A 262 9.53 11.38 -5.45
N ALA A 263 10.30 10.39 -5.92
CA ALA A 263 9.98 8.99 -5.66
C ALA A 263 10.10 8.67 -4.16
N SER A 264 11.16 9.17 -3.50
CA SER A 264 11.40 8.92 -2.09
C SER A 264 10.37 9.59 -1.17
N SER A 265 9.81 10.74 -1.56
CA SER A 265 8.79 11.43 -0.75
C SER A 265 7.48 10.65 -0.64
N LYS A 266 7.24 9.67 -1.54
CA LYS A 266 6.05 8.81 -1.54
C LYS A 266 6.23 7.53 -0.72
N LEU A 267 7.46 7.25 -0.26
CA LEU A 267 7.79 6.07 0.52
C LEU A 267 7.65 6.36 2.02
N GLN A 268 7.14 5.39 2.77
CA GLN A 268 7.04 5.46 4.22
C GLN A 268 8.00 4.44 4.83
N LEU A 269 8.98 4.90 5.63
CA LEU A 269 9.96 4.02 6.27
C LEU A 269 9.30 2.95 7.15
N LYS A 270 8.18 3.29 7.79
CA LYS A 270 7.40 2.34 8.59
C LYS A 270 6.82 1.20 7.75
N ALA A 271 6.26 1.49 6.58
CA ALA A 271 5.72 0.46 5.68
C ALA A 271 6.86 -0.45 5.17
N LEU A 272 8.01 0.13 4.81
CA LEU A 272 9.19 -0.64 4.43
C LEU A 272 9.71 -1.54 5.56
N ALA A 273 9.61 -1.09 6.82
CA ALA A 273 9.94 -1.90 7.99
C ALA A 273 9.00 -3.11 8.12
N GLU A 274 7.70 -2.92 7.89
CA GLU A 274 6.71 -3.98 7.94
C GLU A 274 6.92 -5.01 6.82
N GLU A 275 7.23 -4.56 5.60
CA GLU A 275 7.57 -5.42 4.47
C GLU A 275 8.86 -6.22 4.71
N GLN A 276 9.94 -5.56 5.17
CA GLN A 276 11.20 -6.23 5.51
C GLN A 276 11.00 -7.26 6.62
N LEU A 277 10.24 -6.93 7.66
CA LEU A 277 9.95 -7.85 8.76
C LEU A 277 9.08 -9.03 8.31
N ALA A 278 8.17 -8.82 7.36
CA ALA A 278 7.37 -9.90 6.78
C ALA A 278 8.26 -10.92 6.07
N VAL A 279 9.29 -10.48 5.34
CA VAL A 279 10.28 -11.37 4.71
C VAL A 279 11.08 -12.15 5.74
N VAL A 280 11.60 -11.48 6.77
CA VAL A 280 12.37 -12.14 7.86
C VAL A 280 11.52 -13.21 8.55
N LYS A 281 10.31 -12.85 8.98
CA LYS A 281 9.38 -13.79 9.62
C LYS A 281 8.92 -14.90 8.68
N GLY A 282 8.85 -14.61 7.38
CA GLY A 282 8.58 -15.61 6.35
C GLY A 282 9.65 -16.70 6.38
N LEU A 283 10.93 -16.30 6.32
CA LEU A 283 12.05 -17.25 6.38
C LEU A 283 12.13 -18.01 7.71
N GLU A 284 11.88 -17.35 8.85
CA GLU A 284 11.79 -18.03 10.15
C GLU A 284 10.73 -19.15 10.16
N LYS A 285 9.58 -18.94 9.50
CA LYS A 285 8.54 -19.96 9.37
C LYS A 285 8.97 -21.12 8.47
N VAL A 286 9.75 -20.84 7.41
CA VAL A 286 10.34 -21.86 6.53
C VAL A 286 11.26 -22.77 7.35
N GLU A 287 12.13 -22.20 8.19
CA GLU A 287 13.03 -22.95 9.07
C GLU A 287 12.27 -23.77 10.12
N GLN A 288 11.21 -23.21 10.71
CA GLN A 288 10.34 -23.91 11.66
C GLN A 288 9.62 -25.09 10.99
N GLU A 289 9.07 -24.92 9.79
CA GLU A 289 8.40 -26.01 9.08
C GLU A 289 9.40 -27.08 8.62
N LEU A 290 10.63 -26.71 8.22
CA LEU A 290 11.69 -27.68 7.92
C LEU A 290 11.95 -28.58 9.14
N THR A 291 12.07 -27.99 10.32
CA THR A 291 12.30 -28.71 11.59
C THR A 291 11.10 -29.58 11.96
N ALA A 292 9.88 -29.05 11.86
CA ALA A 292 8.67 -29.82 12.15
C ALA A 292 8.50 -31.02 11.20
N SER A 293 9.00 -30.91 9.98
CA SER A 293 8.90 -31.94 8.93
C SER A 293 9.79 -33.16 9.16
N GLU A 294 10.73 -33.13 10.10
CA GLU A 294 11.64 -34.26 10.36
C GLU A 294 10.92 -35.55 10.78
N SER A 295 9.74 -35.39 11.40
CA SER A 295 8.91 -36.50 11.89
C SER A 295 7.82 -36.97 10.91
N ASP A 296 7.73 -36.37 9.71
CA ASP A 296 6.67 -36.65 8.75
C ASP A 296 6.85 -37.97 7.98
N GLY A 297 8.04 -38.56 8.03
CA GLY A 297 8.41 -39.72 7.22
C GLY A 297 8.60 -39.37 5.72
N PRO A 298 8.59 -40.40 4.83
CA PRO A 298 9.02 -40.24 3.44
C PRO A 298 8.20 -39.26 2.60
N VAL A 299 6.95 -38.99 3.00
CA VAL A 299 6.05 -38.07 2.28
C VAL A 299 6.61 -36.64 2.20
N SER A 300 7.46 -36.24 3.15
CA SER A 300 8.06 -34.90 3.21
C SER A 300 9.53 -34.87 2.77
N ASP A 301 10.12 -35.96 2.26
CA ASP A 301 11.56 -36.03 1.94
C ASP A 301 11.95 -35.02 0.86
N VAL A 302 11.19 -34.96 -0.23
CA VAL A 302 11.41 -33.99 -1.32
C VAL A 302 11.25 -32.57 -0.80
N PHE A 303 10.17 -32.31 -0.06
CA PHE A 303 9.88 -31.01 0.54
C PHE A 303 11.02 -30.52 1.43
N ARG A 304 11.52 -31.38 2.33
CA ARG A 304 12.64 -31.04 3.22
C ARG A 304 13.92 -30.75 2.44
N LYS A 305 14.21 -31.53 1.39
CA LYS A 305 15.38 -31.29 0.54
C LYS A 305 15.28 -29.93 -0.13
N THR A 306 14.16 -29.64 -0.80
CA THR A 306 13.96 -28.36 -1.50
C THR A 306 13.98 -27.17 -0.53
N LEU A 307 13.41 -27.32 0.68
CA LEU A 307 13.47 -26.27 1.70
C LEU A 307 14.90 -25.97 2.17
N LYS A 308 15.73 -26.98 2.37
CA LYS A 308 17.13 -26.78 2.75
C LYS A 308 17.88 -25.96 1.69
N GLU A 309 17.75 -26.37 0.43
CA GLU A 309 18.36 -25.66 -0.70
C GLU A 309 17.86 -24.20 -0.79
N PHE A 310 16.56 -23.98 -0.56
CA PHE A 310 15.99 -22.64 -0.52
C PHE A 310 16.52 -21.80 0.65
N ILE A 311 16.60 -22.36 1.87
CA ILE A 311 17.13 -21.67 3.05
C ILE A 311 18.59 -21.28 2.81
N ASP A 312 19.42 -22.23 2.35
CA ASP A 312 20.84 -22.00 2.09
C ASP A 312 21.08 -20.81 1.14
N CYS A 313 20.20 -20.64 0.15
CA CYS A 313 20.26 -19.50 -0.78
C CYS A 313 19.67 -18.21 -0.20
N SER A 314 18.53 -18.30 0.50
CA SER A 314 17.72 -17.15 0.91
C SER A 314 18.21 -16.48 2.19
N SER A 315 18.88 -17.19 3.10
CA SER A 315 19.39 -16.62 4.35
C SER A 315 20.35 -15.45 4.09
N ALA A 316 21.23 -15.58 3.10
CA ALA A 316 22.15 -14.51 2.71
C ALA A 316 21.41 -13.26 2.20
N ASP A 317 20.37 -13.44 1.38
CA ASP A 317 19.54 -12.36 0.86
C ASP A 317 18.79 -11.62 1.98
N VAL A 318 18.20 -12.35 2.92
CA VAL A 318 17.48 -11.77 4.07
C VAL A 318 18.43 -11.03 5.01
N CYS A 319 19.61 -11.59 5.30
CA CYS A 319 20.64 -10.92 6.09
C CYS A 319 21.11 -9.63 5.41
N SER A 320 21.39 -9.69 4.11
CA SER A 320 21.80 -8.52 3.31
C SER A 320 20.72 -7.44 3.28
N LEU A 321 19.45 -7.81 3.07
CA LEU A 321 18.33 -6.87 3.07
C LEU A 321 18.16 -6.19 4.44
N SER A 322 18.29 -6.95 5.53
CA SER A 322 18.14 -6.45 6.89
C SER A 322 19.26 -5.47 7.25
N ALA A 323 20.50 -5.77 6.84
CA ALA A 323 21.63 -4.85 7.00
C ALA A 323 21.42 -3.56 6.21
N PHE A 324 20.98 -3.67 4.94
CA PHE A 324 20.74 -2.51 4.09
C PHE A 324 19.59 -1.63 4.63
N TYR A 325 18.50 -2.23 5.10
CA TYR A 325 17.43 -1.51 5.79
C TYR A 325 17.96 -0.71 6.99
N SER A 326 18.81 -1.33 7.83
CA SER A 326 19.39 -0.66 9.00
C SER A 326 20.30 0.51 8.60
N GLU A 327 21.07 0.37 7.53
CA GLU A 327 21.93 1.43 7.01
C GLU A 327 21.11 2.61 6.47
N VAL A 328 20.10 2.33 5.63
CA VAL A 328 19.22 3.36 5.08
C VAL A 328 18.46 4.11 6.18
N GLY A 329 17.99 3.41 7.22
CA GLY A 329 17.37 4.04 8.39
C GLY A 329 18.30 5.04 9.09
N LYS A 330 19.59 4.69 9.26
CA LYS A 330 20.59 5.60 9.83
C LYS A 330 20.86 6.81 8.93
N SER A 331 20.92 6.60 7.62
CA SER A 331 21.11 7.69 6.64
C SER A 331 19.92 8.65 6.63
N ALA A 332 18.70 8.13 6.73
CA ALA A 332 17.48 8.91 6.87
C ALA A 332 17.48 9.78 8.14
N ASP A 333 17.80 9.18 9.29
CA ASP A 333 17.91 9.92 10.56
C ASP A 333 19.02 10.97 10.50
N ALA A 334 20.17 10.62 9.92
CA ALA A 334 21.30 11.53 9.75
C ALA A 334 20.96 12.71 8.82
N LEU A 335 20.08 12.50 7.82
CA LEU A 335 19.62 13.56 6.94
C LEU A 335 18.69 14.55 7.66
N ALA A 336 17.75 14.06 8.46
CA ALA A 336 16.91 14.93 9.29
C ALA A 336 17.79 15.77 10.25
N LEU A 337 18.76 15.15 10.92
CA LEU A 337 19.72 15.84 11.77
C LEU A 337 20.59 16.85 11.00
N TYR A 338 20.98 16.53 9.76
CA TYR A 338 21.76 17.42 8.90
C TYR A 338 21.03 18.73 8.60
N PHE A 339 19.71 18.69 8.40
CA PHE A 339 18.88 19.87 8.26
C PHE A 339 18.43 20.48 9.60
N GLY A 340 18.94 19.97 10.71
CA GLY A 340 18.63 20.43 12.06
C GLY A 340 17.26 20.02 12.55
N GLU A 341 16.62 19.02 11.94
CA GLU A 341 15.33 18.46 12.34
C GLU A 341 15.49 17.30 13.35
N ASP A 342 14.42 16.99 14.09
CA ASP A 342 14.38 15.86 15.04
C ASP A 342 13.77 14.65 14.33
N PRO A 343 14.52 13.56 14.05
CA PRO A 343 14.01 12.40 13.30
C PRO A 343 12.76 11.77 13.92
N ALA A 344 12.58 11.87 15.25
CA ALA A 344 11.41 11.33 15.93
C ALA A 344 10.13 12.15 15.69
N LYS A 345 10.25 13.41 15.29
CA LYS A 345 9.13 14.33 15.06
C LYS A 345 8.96 14.73 13.60
N PHE A 346 10.04 14.64 12.84
CA PHE A 346 10.14 15.10 11.47
C PHE A 346 10.87 14.00 10.67
N PRO A 347 10.16 12.90 10.34
CA PRO A 347 10.76 11.73 9.72
C PRO A 347 11.17 12.03 8.27
N PHE A 348 11.91 11.11 7.68
CA PHE A 348 12.46 11.23 6.33
C PHE A 348 11.42 11.65 5.28
N GLU A 349 10.24 11.02 5.27
CA GLU A 349 9.18 11.34 4.30
C GLU A 349 8.74 12.80 4.38
N GLN A 350 8.77 13.40 5.59
CA GLN A 350 8.44 14.79 5.79
C GLN A 350 9.57 15.71 5.31
N VAL A 351 10.84 15.35 5.58
CA VAL A 351 12.02 16.05 5.00
C VAL A 351 11.94 16.07 3.48
N ALA A 352 11.75 14.89 2.86
CA ALA A 352 11.66 14.75 1.41
C ALA A 352 10.48 15.55 0.85
N THR A 353 9.31 15.49 1.48
CA THR A 353 8.11 16.21 1.03
C THR A 353 8.29 17.74 1.12
N THR A 354 8.86 18.25 2.21
CA THR A 354 9.11 19.68 2.38
C THR A 354 10.11 20.19 1.34
N LEU A 355 11.19 19.44 1.08
CA LEU A 355 12.18 19.80 0.07
C LEU A 355 11.62 19.71 -1.35
N LEU A 356 10.83 18.67 -1.66
CA LEU A 356 10.14 18.55 -2.95
C LEU A 356 9.20 19.74 -3.18
N THR A 357 8.44 20.12 -2.15
CA THR A 357 7.53 21.27 -2.22
C THR A 357 8.33 22.55 -2.47
N PHE A 358 9.43 22.76 -1.75
CA PHE A 358 10.33 23.89 -1.97
C PHE A 358 10.86 23.93 -3.41
N VAL A 359 11.33 22.80 -3.95
CA VAL A 359 11.79 22.68 -5.35
C VAL A 359 10.68 23.10 -6.31
N GLY A 360 9.45 22.62 -6.12
CA GLY A 360 8.31 23.00 -6.96
C GLY A 360 8.00 24.51 -6.88
N LEU A 361 8.03 25.09 -5.69
CA LEU A 361 7.82 26.53 -5.49
C LEU A 361 8.93 27.38 -6.12
N PHE A 362 10.19 26.94 -6.00
CA PHE A 362 11.35 27.61 -6.59
C PHE A 362 11.24 27.63 -8.12
N ARG A 363 11.00 26.46 -8.73
CA ARG A 363 10.87 26.34 -10.20
C ARG A 363 9.73 27.21 -10.73
N LYS A 364 8.57 27.14 -10.07
CA LYS A 364 7.42 27.97 -10.43
C LYS A 364 7.74 29.46 -10.39
N ALA A 365 8.37 29.95 -9.33
CA ALA A 365 8.74 31.36 -9.21
C ALA A 365 9.80 31.77 -10.24
N HIS A 366 10.74 30.88 -10.58
CA HIS A 366 11.71 31.12 -11.63
C HIS A 366 11.05 31.24 -13.02
N ASP A 367 10.13 30.33 -13.36
CA ASP A 367 9.38 30.37 -14.61
C ASP A 367 8.51 31.64 -14.73
N GLU A 368 7.87 32.04 -13.64
CA GLU A 368 7.10 33.28 -13.56
C GLU A 368 7.99 34.52 -13.78
N ASN A 369 9.19 34.55 -13.21
CA ASN A 369 10.18 35.60 -13.47
C ASN A 369 10.59 35.66 -14.96
N LEU A 370 10.87 34.51 -15.59
CA LEU A 370 11.26 34.46 -17.00
C LEU A 370 10.14 34.99 -17.91
N LYS A 371 8.88 34.61 -17.65
CA LYS A 371 7.71 35.12 -18.38
C LYS A 371 7.55 36.63 -18.21
N GLN A 372 7.79 37.16 -17.01
CA GLN A 372 7.72 38.60 -16.75
C GLN A 372 8.80 39.37 -17.52
N ILE A 373 10.04 38.87 -17.54
CA ILE A 373 11.15 39.46 -18.31
C ILE A 373 10.83 39.45 -19.81
N GLU A 374 10.28 38.35 -20.33
CA GLU A 374 9.89 38.26 -21.74
C GLU A 374 8.76 39.24 -22.09
N ALA A 375 7.75 39.38 -21.22
CA ALA A 375 6.64 40.31 -21.40
C ALA A 375 7.12 41.77 -21.40
N GLU A 376 8.04 42.13 -20.49
CA GLU A 376 8.64 43.47 -20.42
C GLU A 376 9.46 43.78 -21.67
N LYS A 377 10.27 42.82 -22.16
CA LYS A 377 11.02 42.97 -23.43
C LYS A 377 10.08 43.19 -24.62
N LYS A 378 9.00 42.40 -24.74
CA LYS A 378 8.00 42.56 -25.82
C LYS A 378 7.29 43.91 -25.74
N LYS A 379 6.98 44.39 -24.52
CA LYS A 379 6.36 45.70 -24.33
C LYS A 379 7.31 46.83 -24.74
N ALA A 380 8.56 46.78 -24.29
CA ALA A 380 9.58 47.76 -24.63
C ALA A 380 9.86 47.81 -26.15
N GLN A 381 9.90 46.65 -26.82
CA GLN A 381 10.04 46.59 -28.28
C GLN A 381 8.87 47.26 -29.01
N LYS A 382 7.63 46.99 -28.59
CA LYS A 382 6.43 47.63 -29.17
C LYS A 382 6.39 49.14 -28.92
N GLU A 383 6.89 49.60 -27.78
CA GLU A 383 6.97 51.04 -27.47
C GLU A 383 8.05 51.72 -28.33
N ALA A 384 9.23 51.12 -28.46
CA ALA A 384 10.30 51.61 -29.33
C ALA A 384 9.89 51.66 -30.82
N GLU A 385 9.16 50.65 -31.31
CA GLU A 385 8.62 50.63 -32.68
C GLU A 385 7.60 51.77 -32.91
N LYS A 386 6.74 52.04 -31.94
CA LYS A 386 5.75 53.14 -32.02
C LYS A 386 6.43 54.52 -32.03
N GLU A 387 7.43 54.72 -31.17
CA GLU A 387 8.22 55.97 -31.12
C GLU A 387 8.98 56.19 -32.44
N ALA A 388 9.60 55.14 -32.99
CA ALA A 388 10.30 55.19 -34.28
C ALA A 388 9.38 55.51 -35.48
N THR A 389 8.08 55.20 -35.39
CA THR A 389 7.09 55.58 -36.42
C THR A 389 6.52 57.00 -36.25
N GLN A 390 6.52 57.58 -35.05
CA GLN A 390 6.04 58.95 -34.83
C GLN A 390 7.08 60.02 -35.23
N ASP A 391 8.37 59.71 -35.14
CA ASP A 391 9.46 60.64 -35.46
C ASP A 391 9.73 60.79 -36.98
N LYS A 392 8.98 60.07 -37.84
CA LYS A 392 9.08 60.14 -39.31
C LYS A 392 8.03 61.04 -39.98
N THR A 393 7.33 61.88 -39.24
CA THR A 393 6.41 62.87 -39.83
C THR A 393 7.21 64.09 -40.32
N PRO A 394 7.30 64.39 -41.63
CA PRO A 394 8.16 65.47 -42.11
C PRO A 394 7.55 66.84 -41.82
N VAL A 395 8.30 67.68 -41.11
CA VAL A 395 8.10 69.13 -41.06
C VAL A 395 8.26 69.67 -42.49
N LYS A 396 7.13 69.95 -43.16
CA LYS A 396 7.12 70.75 -44.39
C LYS A 396 7.54 72.17 -44.04
N SER A 397 8.77 72.52 -44.34
CA SER A 397 9.14 73.89 -44.66
C SER A 397 10.39 73.92 -45.54
N LYS A 398 10.27 74.49 -46.74
CA LYS A 398 11.20 75.53 -47.21
C LYS A 398 10.72 76.20 -48.50
N ASN A 399 10.73 77.53 -48.41
CA ASN A 399 10.82 78.50 -49.50
C ASN A 399 11.89 78.15 -50.54
N GLY A 400 11.63 78.50 -51.81
CA GLY A 400 12.60 78.59 -52.89
C GLY A 400 12.45 79.95 -53.61
N ASN A 401 13.59 80.54 -53.95
CA ASN A 401 13.88 81.94 -54.22
C ASN A 401 13.77 82.35 -55.71
N ALA A 402 13.81 83.66 -55.93
CA ALA A 402 13.85 84.47 -57.18
C ALA A 402 14.61 83.92 -58.41
N ASP A 403 14.19 84.27 -59.65
CA ASP A 403 14.73 85.43 -60.42
C ASP A 403 14.26 85.50 -61.92
N LYS A 404 14.16 86.75 -62.44
CA LYS A 404 14.14 87.30 -63.82
C LYS A 404 12.88 87.33 -64.73
N SER A 405 12.21 88.51 -64.71
CA SER A 405 11.93 89.50 -65.81
C SER A 405 11.24 89.11 -67.15
N PRO A 406 10.70 90.07 -67.93
CA PRO A 406 9.73 91.13 -67.59
C PRO A 406 8.59 91.28 -68.65
N ARG A 407 7.44 91.86 -68.28
CA ARG A 407 6.68 92.83 -69.12
C ARG A 407 5.44 93.38 -68.39
N SER A 408 5.37 94.71 -68.39
CA SER A 408 4.34 95.63 -67.91
C SER A 408 3.08 95.67 -68.81
N PRO A 409 2.10 96.57 -68.61
CA PRO A 409 1.22 96.76 -67.45
C PRO A 409 -0.27 96.93 -67.87
N SER A 410 -1.25 96.72 -66.98
CA SER A 410 -2.56 97.41 -67.14
C SER A 410 -3.34 97.53 -65.82
N THR A 411 -3.24 98.71 -65.22
CA THR A 411 -4.31 99.62 -64.78
C THR A 411 -5.70 99.12 -64.35
N PHE A 412 -6.17 99.78 -63.27
CA PHE A 412 -7.55 100.12 -62.86
C PHE A 412 -8.37 98.98 -62.21
N LYS A 413 -9.02 99.15 -61.06
CA LYS A 413 -9.35 100.34 -60.25
C LYS A 413 -9.71 99.86 -58.84
#